data_AF-A0A950CWE1-F1
#
_entry.id   AF-A0A950CWE1-F1
#
_cell.length_a   1.000
_cell.length_b   1.000
_cell.length_c   1.000
_cell.angle_alpha   90.00
_cell.angle_beta   90.00
_cell.angle_gamma   90.00
#
_symmetry.space_group_name_H-M   'P 1'
#
loop_
_entity.id
_entity.type
_entity.pdbx_description
1 polymer ?
#
loop_
_entity_poly.entity_id
_entity_poly.type
_entity_poly.pdbx_seq_one_letter_code
_entity_poly.pdbx_strand_id
1 'polypeptide(L)' 'MKTSVEGIELHLAHPDELTVNWVGQEDAMRQLMAAWMVIDHRDLPMNPRLLGKPGVGKTTMAYA' A
#
# COMPACT_ATOMS: atom_id res chain seq x y z
N MET A 1 4.26 5.36 -20.79
CA MET A 1 5.57 6.07 -20.73
C MET A 1 6.66 5.08 -21.12
N LYS A 2 7.75 5.50 -21.79
CA LYS A 2 8.86 4.59 -22.13
C LYS A 2 10.09 4.92 -21.28
N THR A 3 10.81 3.90 -20.83
CA THR A 3 12.09 4.04 -20.13
C THR A 3 13.06 2.96 -20.59
N SER A 4 14.36 3.13 -20.36
CA SER A 4 15.39 2.13 -20.69
C SER A 4 16.09 1.65 -19.43
N VAL A 5 16.23 0.33 -19.25
CA VAL A 5 17.03 -0.29 -18.19
C VAL A 5 17.98 -1.27 -18.86
N GLU A 6 19.30 -1.08 -18.66
CA GLU A 6 20.34 -1.94 -19.24
C GLU A 6 20.22 -2.17 -20.76
N GLY A 7 19.77 -1.15 -21.49
CA GLY A 7 19.58 -1.22 -22.96
C GLY A 7 18.28 -1.89 -23.41
N ILE A 8 17.41 -2.31 -22.47
CA ILE A 8 16.08 -2.84 -22.75
C ILE A 8 15.06 -1.71 -22.66
N GLU A 9 14.29 -1.49 -23.73
CA GLU A 9 13.17 -0.52 -23.73
C GLU A 9 11.95 -1.13 -23.02
N LEU A 10 11.53 -0.47 -21.94
CA LEU A 10 10.37 -0.84 -21.15
C LEU A 10 9.20 0.09 -21.46
N HIS A 11 8.03 -0.51 -21.68
CA HIS A 11 6.77 0.20 -21.78
C HIS A 11 6.09 0.20 -20.40
N LEU A 12 6.08 1.35 -19.75
CA LEU A 12 5.39 1.52 -18.47
C LEU A 12 3.90 1.70 -18.72
N ALA A 13 3.10 0.89 -18.02
CA ALA A 13 1.66 1.09 -17.90
C ALA A 13 1.35 2.44 -17.24
N HIS A 14 0.16 2.96 -17.51
CA HIS A 14 -0.33 4.12 -16.78
C HIS A 14 -0.64 3.69 -15.33
N PRO A 15 -0.40 4.56 -14.34
CA PRO A 15 -0.86 4.31 -12.98
C PRO A 15 -2.37 4.07 -12.96
N ASP A 16 -2.82 3.08 -12.20
CA ASP A 16 -4.24 2.88 -11.97
C ASP A 16 -4.77 3.95 -11.00
N GLU A 17 -5.73 4.76 -11.45
CA GLU A 17 -6.47 5.68 -10.58
C GLU A 17 -7.62 4.91 -9.89
N LEU A 18 -7.29 4.26 -8.77
CA LEU A 18 -8.28 3.50 -7.99
C LEU A 18 -8.96 4.42 -6.97
N THR A 19 -10.23 4.76 -7.22
CA THR A 19 -11.06 5.48 -6.23
C THR A 19 -11.59 4.47 -5.19
N VAL A 20 -10.72 4.06 -4.28
CA VAL A 20 -11.04 3.06 -3.26
C VAL A 20 -11.69 3.73 -2.05
N ASN A 21 -12.93 3.35 -1.74
CA ASN A 21 -13.55 3.70 -0.46
C ASN A 21 -13.46 2.50 0.50
N TRP A 22 -12.75 2.66 1.60
CA TRP A 22 -12.64 1.62 2.62
C TRP A 22 -13.91 1.57 3.47
N VAL A 23 -14.49 0.38 3.64
CA VAL A 23 -15.75 0.19 4.39
C VAL A 23 -15.54 -0.83 5.50
N GLY A 24 -15.79 -0.41 6.76
CA GLY A 24 -15.65 -1.26 7.95
C GLY A 24 -14.20 -1.45 8.40
N GLN A 25 -13.96 -2.35 9.37
CA GLN A 25 -12.60 -2.71 9.84
C GLN A 25 -11.70 -1.50 10.19
N GLU A 26 -12.28 -0.46 10.80
CA GLU A 26 -11.60 0.78 11.14
C GLU A 26 -10.39 0.56 12.07
N ASP A 27 -10.49 -0.40 13.00
CA ASP A 27 -9.40 -0.74 13.90
C ASP A 27 -8.18 -1.29 13.18
N ALA A 28 -8.38 -2.14 12.17
CA ALA A 28 -7.29 -2.69 11.38
C ALA A 28 -6.60 -1.61 10.55
N MET A 29 -7.37 -0.68 9.97
CA MET A 29 -6.82 0.49 9.30
C MET A 29 -6.04 1.39 10.26
N ARG A 30 -6.57 1.65 11.46
CA ARG A 30 -5.90 2.43 12.50
C ARG A 30 -4.59 1.77 12.96
N GLN A 31 -4.58 0.45 13.12
CA GLN A 31 -3.37 -0.30 13.46
C GLN A 31 -2.32 -0.24 12.36
N LEU A 32 -2.75 -0.33 11.10
CA LEU A 32 -1.86 -0.21 9.94
C LEU A 32 -1.22 1.17 9.87
N MET A 33 -2.01 2.24 9.99
CA MET A 33 -1.50 3.62 10.04
C MET A 33 -0.55 3.83 11.21
N ALA A 34 -0.87 3.29 12.39
CA ALA A 34 0.00 3.40 13.56
C ALA A 34 1.35 2.69 13.36
N ALA A 35 1.37 1.53 12.70
CA ALA A 35 2.59 0.78 12.40
C ALA A 35 3.54 1.53 11.45
N TRP A 36 3.00 2.43 10.62
CA TRP A 36 3.79 3.27 9.71
C TRP A 36 4.06 4.68 10.22
N MET A 37 3.42 5.07 11.32
CA MET A 37 3.59 6.41 11.88
C MET A 37 4.99 6.55 12.48
N VAL A 38 5.74 7.54 11.99
CA VAL A 38 7.05 7.95 12.50
C VAL A 38 6.85 9.18 13.38
N ILE A 39 7.15 9.10 14.67
CA ILE A 39 6.96 10.22 15.61
C ILE A 39 8.27 10.97 15.82
N ASP A 40 9.37 10.25 16.07
CA ASP A 40 10.71 10.83 16.15
C ASP A 40 11.47 10.62 14.84
N HIS A 41 12.36 11.56 14.52
CA HIS A 41 13.21 11.52 13.33
C HIS A 41 14.12 10.28 13.23
N ARG A 42 14.32 9.54 14.32
CA ARG A 42 15.11 8.29 14.36
C ARG A 42 14.26 7.04 14.23
N ASP A 43 12.94 7.15 14.29
CA ASP A 43 12.05 6.00 14.19
C ASP A 43 12.02 5.49 12.74
N LEU A 44 12.00 4.17 12.59
CA LEU A 44 11.76 3.52 11.32
C LEU A 44 10.33 2.95 11.32
N PRO A 45 9.57 3.10 10.24
CA PRO A 45 8.26 2.48 10.13
C PRO A 45 8.39 0.96 10.18
N MET A 46 7.35 0.30 10.72
CA MET A 46 7.32 -1.15 10.80
C MET A 46 6.97 -1.77 9.42
N ASN A 47 7.18 -3.08 9.32
CA ASN A 47 6.77 -3.89 8.16
C ASN A 47 5.57 -4.79 8.55
N PRO A 48 4.34 -4.22 8.69
CA PRO A 48 3.17 -4.96 9.13
C PRO A 48 2.75 -6.00 8.09
N ARG A 49 2.17 -7.11 8.56
CA ARG A 49 1.58 -8.15 7.70
C ARG A 49 0.07 -8.17 7.86
N LEU A 50 -0.65 -7.95 6.75
CA LEU A 50 -2.11 -8.05 6.71
C LEU A 50 -2.52 -9.51 6.53
N LEU A 51 -3.12 -10.12 7.55
CA LEU A 51 -3.58 -11.51 7.56
C LEU A 51 -5.11 -11.58 7.52
N GLY A 52 -5.66 -12.63 6.91
CA GLY A 52 -7.11 -12.87 6.87
C GLY A 52 -7.55 -13.67 5.66
N LYS A 53 -8.82 -14.13 5.67
CA LYS A 53 -9.41 -14.92 4.58
C LYS A 53 -9.34 -14.18 3.22
N PRO A 54 -9.36 -14.90 2.08
CA PRO A 54 -9.51 -14.26 0.77
C PRO A 54 -10.76 -13.36 0.72
N GLY A 55 -10.70 -12.26 -0.02
CA GLY A 55 -11.84 -11.36 -0.23
C GLY A 55 -12.16 -10.35 0.89
N VAL A 56 -11.42 -10.36 2.01
CA VAL A 56 -11.67 -9.44 3.16
C VAL A 56 -11.15 -8.01 2.95
N GLY A 57 -10.73 -7.65 1.74
CA GLY A 57 -10.27 -6.30 1.41
C GLY A 57 -8.81 -5.98 1.73
N LYS A 58 -7.94 -6.97 2.00
CA LYS A 58 -6.50 -6.70 2.30
C LYS A 58 -5.79 -5.88 1.23
N THR A 59 -6.02 -6.20 -0.05
CA THR A 59 -5.45 -5.46 -1.18
C THR A 59 -6.03 -4.05 -1.24
N THR A 60 -7.35 -3.94 -1.10
CA THR A 60 -8.08 -2.67 -1.05
C THR A 60 -7.55 -1.75 0.06
N MET A 61 -7.29 -2.29 1.25
CA MET A 61 -6.69 -1.56 2.38
C MET A 61 -5.26 -1.08 2.10
N ALA A 62 -4.46 -1.84 1.35
CA ALA A 62 -3.09 -1.43 1.00
C ALA A 62 -3.04 -0.33 -0.07
N TYR A 63 -4.13 -0.14 -0.83
CA TYR A 63 -4.26 0.90 -1.86
C TYR A 63 -4.97 2.17 -1.38
N ALA A 64 -5.72 2.09 -0.28
CA ALA A 64 -6.47 3.20 0.31
C ALA A 64 -5.57 4.05 1.22
#